data_AF-A0A2H3SKI0-F1
#
_entry.id   AF-A0A2H3SKI0-F1
#
_cell.length_a   1.000
_cell.length_b   1.000
_cell.length_c   1.000
_cell.angle_alpha   90.00
_cell.angle_beta   90.00
_cell.angle_gamma   90.00
#
_symmetry.space_group_name_H-M   'P 1'
#
loop_
_entity.id
_entity.type
_entity.pdbx_description
1 polymer ?
#
loop_
_entity_poly.entity_id
_entity_poly.type
_entity_poly.pdbx_seq_one_letter_code
_entity_poly.pdbx_strand_id
1 'polypeptide(L)'
;MVNKIDFRLWVMHLMKISSTLAGRDKLIRLVQYLSRLQIRFLLNNKRSSQLNLEQWRKLVRHLNSTRKLLRVGKAPEYVQAAVNIITIDKADHFLQYLLSLRQLLLAGYITLDNVTVLDSLGVYPWKTARRIQVEASRLWLGAIICGLVAQLYFFYNLKHLPDTKKASKSAKILHL
;
A
#
# COMPACT_ATOMS: atom_id res chain seq x y z
N MET A 1 28.24 31.31 -5.59
CA MET A 1 28.36 30.13 -4.70
C MET A 1 26.97 29.63 -4.39
N VAL A 2 26.44 28.71 -5.21
CA VAL A 2 25.17 28.03 -4.90
C VAL A 2 25.41 27.16 -3.67
N ASN A 3 24.64 27.42 -2.62
CA ASN A 3 24.91 27.08 -1.23
C ASN A 3 25.28 25.61 -0.98
N LYS A 4 26.47 25.40 -0.41
CA LYS A 4 26.90 24.13 0.20
C LYS A 4 25.90 23.62 1.26
N ILE A 5 25.18 24.55 1.90
CA ILE A 5 24.14 24.27 2.90
C ILE A 5 22.90 23.65 2.24
N ASP A 6 22.49 24.14 1.07
CA ASP A 6 21.31 23.65 0.34
C ASP A 6 21.55 22.24 -0.20
N PHE A 7 22.74 21.96 -0.73
CA PHE A 7 23.12 20.61 -1.16
C PHE A 7 23.13 19.62 0.00
N ARG A 8 23.68 20.01 1.17
CA ARG A 8 23.68 19.16 2.37
C ARG A 8 22.26 18.87 2.85
N LEU A 9 21.37 19.87 2.85
CA LEU A 9 19.97 19.70 3.22
C LEU A 9 19.25 18.73 2.27
N TRP A 10 19.52 18.84 0.97
CA TRP A 10 18.99 17.94 -0.06
C TRP A 10 19.45 16.50 0.16
N VAL A 11 20.76 16.30 0.41
CA VAL A 11 21.31 14.97 0.70
C VAL A 11 20.69 14.38 1.97
N MET A 12 20.55 15.17 3.04
CA MET A 12 19.90 14.70 4.27
C MET A 12 18.44 14.29 4.05
N HIS A 13 17.68 15.05 3.25
CA HIS A 13 16.31 14.67 2.87
C HIS A 13 16.28 13.40 2.02
N LEU A 14 17.18 13.24 1.06
CA LEU A 14 17.30 12.02 0.26
C LEU A 14 17.66 10.80 1.12
N MET A 15 18.57 10.96 2.08
CA MET A 15 18.95 9.91 3.02
C MET A 15 17.79 9.53 3.96
N LYS A 16 17.00 10.52 4.40
CA LYS A 16 15.80 10.27 5.22
C LYS A 16 14.69 9.57 4.42
N ILE A 17 14.55 9.89 3.14
CA ILE A 17 13.60 9.21 2.25
C ILE A 17 14.06 7.77 1.99
N SER A 18 15.34 7.54 1.69
CA SER A 18 15.88 6.21 1.40
C SER A 18 15.94 5.29 2.63
N SER A 19 16.06 5.86 3.83
CA SER A 19 16.04 5.10 5.09
C SER A 19 14.63 4.62 5.46
N THR A 20 13.57 5.33 5.04
CA THR A 20 12.20 4.87 5.30
C THR A 20 11.80 3.74 4.36
N LEU A 21 11.16 2.71 4.92
CA LEU A 21 10.61 1.59 4.17
C LEU A 21 9.60 2.06 3.10
N ALA A 22 8.85 3.12 3.41
CA ALA A 22 7.92 3.76 2.47
C ALA A 22 8.61 4.47 1.31
N GLY A 23 9.76 5.11 1.53
CA GLY A 23 10.56 5.72 0.46
C GLY A 23 11.17 4.67 -0.48
N ARG A 24 11.60 3.53 0.06
CA ARG A 24 12.10 2.40 -0.75
C ARG A 24 11.04 1.85 -1.71
N ASP A 25 9.79 1.67 -1.28
CA ASP A 25 8.71 1.23 -2.18
C ASP A 25 8.38 2.26 -3.28
N LYS A 26 8.46 3.57 -2.97
CA LYS A 26 8.30 4.63 -3.97
C LYS A 26 9.42 4.61 -5.02
N LEU A 27 10.67 4.44 -4.60
CA LEU A 27 11.81 4.32 -5.51
C LEU A 27 11.67 3.10 -6.42
N ILE A 28 11.28 1.94 -5.88
CA ILE A 28 11.07 0.75 -6.71
C ILE A 28 9.95 0.98 -7.72
N ARG A 29 8.86 1.67 -7.36
CA ARG A 29 7.81 2.06 -8.33
C ARG A 29 8.33 2.95 -9.45
N LEU A 30 9.17 3.94 -9.11
CA LEU A 30 9.77 4.82 -10.11
C LEU A 30 10.59 4.02 -11.11
N VAL A 31 11.47 3.13 -10.64
CA VAL A 31 12.27 2.26 -11.51
C VAL A 31 11.36 1.34 -12.33
N GLN A 32 10.30 0.77 -11.75
CA GLN A 32 9.34 -0.05 -12.49
C GLN A 32 8.66 0.71 -13.63
N TYR A 33 8.24 1.96 -13.41
CA TYR A 33 7.61 2.78 -14.45
C TYR A 33 8.61 3.16 -15.54
N LEU A 34 9.86 3.49 -15.18
CA LEU A 34 10.92 3.74 -16.16
C LEU A 34 11.23 2.51 -17.01
N SER A 35 11.29 1.32 -16.40
CA SER A 35 11.50 0.07 -17.13
C SER A 35 10.34 -0.24 -18.08
N ARG A 36 9.09 0.03 -17.67
CA ARG A 36 7.91 -0.10 -18.56
C ARG A 36 7.92 0.90 -19.70
N LEU A 37 8.35 2.14 -19.42
CA LEU A 37 8.54 3.17 -20.44
C LEU A 37 9.58 2.71 -21.47
N GLN A 38 10.70 2.15 -21.01
CA GLN A 38 11.70 1.61 -21.93
C GLN A 38 11.24 0.41 -22.73
N ILE A 39 10.50 -0.51 -22.11
CA ILE A 39 9.86 -1.61 -22.83
C ILE A 39 8.97 -1.08 -23.97
N ARG A 40 8.14 -0.05 -23.72
CA ARG A 40 7.30 0.55 -24.75
C ARG A 40 8.12 1.25 -25.84
N PHE A 41 9.17 1.98 -25.46
CA PHE A 41 10.06 2.63 -26.42
C PHE A 41 10.76 1.62 -27.33
N LEU A 42 11.28 0.53 -26.77
CA LEU A 42 11.94 -0.55 -27.52
C LEU A 42 10.96 -1.34 -28.40
N LEU A 43 9.70 -1.51 -27.97
CA LEU A 43 8.66 -2.14 -28.79
C LEU A 43 8.25 -1.29 -29.99
N ASN A 44 8.26 0.04 -29.84
CA ASN A 44 7.95 0.96 -30.94
C ASN A 44 9.10 1.05 -31.95
N ASN A 45 10.34 0.85 -31.52
CA ASN A 45 11.50 0.80 -32.40
C ASN A 45 11.70 -0.61 -32.97
N LYS A 46 11.26 -0.84 -34.21
CA LYS A 46 11.33 -2.14 -34.94
C LYS A 46 12.75 -2.75 -35.08
N ARG A 47 13.81 -2.03 -34.69
CA ARG A 47 15.23 -2.46 -34.75
C ARG A 47 15.78 -3.01 -33.44
N SER A 48 15.02 -3.00 -32.34
CA SER A 48 15.54 -3.46 -31.05
C SER A 48 15.61 -4.98 -30.96
N SER A 49 16.78 -5.49 -30.57
CA SER A 49 17.00 -6.91 -30.29
C SER A 49 16.06 -7.42 -29.19
N GLN A 50 15.45 -8.58 -29.41
CA GLN A 50 14.56 -9.25 -28.46
C GLN A 50 15.25 -9.51 -27.11
N LEU A 51 16.58 -9.68 -27.10
CA LEU A 51 17.38 -9.85 -25.88
C LEU A 51 17.27 -8.64 -24.93
N ASN A 52 17.28 -7.41 -25.46
CA ASN A 52 17.17 -6.21 -24.64
C ASN A 52 15.79 -6.11 -23.98
N LEU A 53 14.74 -6.48 -24.72
CA LEU A 53 13.36 -6.50 -24.20
C LEU A 53 13.20 -7.50 -23.05
N GLU A 54 13.80 -8.69 -23.18
CA GLU A 54 13.75 -9.71 -22.14
C GLU A 54 14.44 -9.29 -20.85
N GLN A 55 15.59 -8.61 -20.94
CA GLN A 55 16.32 -8.10 -19.79
C GLN A 55 15.47 -7.09 -18.99
N TRP A 56 14.85 -6.12 -19.65
CA TRP A 56 13.95 -5.17 -18.99
C TRP A 56 12.74 -5.85 -18.36
N ARG A 57 12.17 -6.87 -19.00
CA ARG A 57 11.08 -7.68 -18.44
C ARG A 57 11.53 -8.49 -17.22
N LYS A 58 12.73 -9.08 -17.23
CA LYS A 58 13.32 -9.75 -16.06
C LYS A 58 13.51 -8.78 -14.90
N LEU A 59 14.04 -7.58 -15.18
CA LEU A 59 14.21 -6.54 -14.17
C LEU A 59 12.87 -6.13 -13.53
N VAL A 60 11.81 -5.90 -14.33
CA VAL A 60 10.47 -5.62 -13.78
C VAL A 60 9.94 -6.77 -12.93
N ARG A 61 10.18 -8.03 -13.34
CA ARG A 61 9.79 -9.22 -12.55
C ARG A 61 10.51 -9.25 -11.19
N HIS A 62 11.83 -9.08 -11.17
CA HIS A 62 12.60 -9.05 -9.92
C HIS A 62 12.13 -7.92 -8.99
N LEU A 63 11.91 -6.71 -9.53
CA LEU A 63 11.41 -5.59 -8.74
C LEU A 63 10.01 -5.86 -8.16
N ASN A 64 9.13 -6.55 -8.89
CA ASN A 64 7.82 -6.96 -8.37
C ASN A 64 7.95 -7.93 -7.19
N SER A 65 8.85 -8.91 -7.28
CA SER A 65 9.12 -9.85 -6.18
C SER A 65 9.73 -9.13 -4.98
N THR A 66 10.67 -8.21 -5.18
CA THR A 66 11.24 -7.38 -4.11
C THR A 66 10.15 -6.55 -3.41
N ARG A 67 9.20 -5.97 -4.15
CA ARG A 67 8.09 -5.22 -3.53
C ARG A 67 7.15 -6.09 -2.71
N LYS A 68 6.88 -7.31 -3.17
CA LYS A 68 6.11 -8.27 -2.37
C LYS A 68 6.84 -8.57 -1.06
N LEU A 69 8.16 -8.80 -1.12
CA LEU A 69 8.97 -9.04 0.07
C LEU A 69 8.97 -7.86 1.04
N LEU A 70 9.07 -6.61 0.54
CA LEU A 70 9.01 -5.40 1.37
C LEU A 70 7.64 -5.16 2.04
N ARG A 71 6.59 -5.86 1.61
CA ARG A 71 5.26 -5.83 2.23
C ARG A 71 5.09 -6.91 3.30
N VAL A 72 5.91 -7.97 3.24
CA VAL A 72 5.97 -8.99 4.30
C VAL A 72 6.42 -8.31 5.58
N GLY A 73 5.63 -8.51 6.64
CA GLY A 73 5.87 -7.87 7.94
C GLY A 73 5.07 -6.60 8.21
N LYS A 74 4.26 -6.09 7.26
CA LYS A 74 3.32 -4.98 7.54
C LYS A 74 2.04 -5.42 8.25
N ALA A 75 1.76 -6.72 8.34
CA ALA A 75 0.53 -7.23 8.96
C ALA A 75 0.29 -6.71 10.40
N PRO A 76 1.29 -6.64 11.30
CA PRO A 76 1.11 -6.11 12.65
C PRO A 76 0.74 -4.63 12.69
N GLU A 77 1.16 -3.82 11.70
CA GLU A 77 0.82 -2.39 11.63
C GLU A 77 -0.70 -2.19 11.49
N TYR A 78 -1.37 -3.05 10.71
CA TYR A 78 -2.82 -2.97 10.52
C TYR A 78 -3.60 -3.43 11.76
N VAL A 79 -3.07 -4.41 12.49
CA VAL A 79 -3.64 -4.84 13.77
C VAL A 79 -3.49 -3.74 14.82
N GLN A 80 -2.30 -3.12 14.91
CA GLN A 80 -2.07 -1.96 15.78
C GLN A 80 -3.00 -0.80 15.44
N ALA A 81 -3.19 -0.50 14.15
CA ALA A 81 -4.14 0.53 13.71
C ALA A 81 -5.58 0.20 14.11
N ALA A 82 -6.01 -1.06 13.98
CA ALA A 82 -7.33 -1.50 14.42
C ALA A 82 -7.52 -1.30 15.94
N VAL A 83 -6.53 -1.69 16.76
CA VAL A 83 -6.56 -1.49 18.22
C VAL A 83 -6.63 -0.01 18.56
N ASN A 84 -5.83 0.83 17.91
CA ASN A 84 -5.82 2.27 18.15
C ASN A 84 -7.16 2.94 17.82
N ILE A 85 -7.92 2.42 16.85
CA ILE A 85 -9.26 2.94 16.53
C ILE A 85 -10.28 2.58 17.60
N ILE A 86 -10.17 1.36 18.17
CA ILE A 86 -11.08 0.86 19.20
C ILE A 86 -10.86 1.57 20.55
N THR A 87 -9.63 1.99 20.86
CA THR A 87 -9.29 2.64 22.13
C THR A 87 -9.67 4.13 22.21
N ILE A 88 -10.22 4.72 21.13
CA ILE A 88 -10.60 6.14 21.12
C ILE A 88 -11.90 6.34 21.90
N ASP A 89 -11.80 6.97 23.05
CA ASP A 89 -12.96 7.23 23.90
C ASP A 89 -13.85 8.39 23.36
N LYS A 90 -15.17 8.20 23.44
CA LYS A 90 -16.23 9.14 23.03
C LYS A 90 -16.26 9.49 21.53
N ALA A 91 -16.26 8.48 20.65
CA ALA A 91 -16.60 8.68 19.24
C ALA A 91 -17.87 7.91 18.84
N ASP A 92 -18.35 8.14 17.61
CA ASP A 92 -19.46 7.36 17.07
C ASP A 92 -19.04 5.88 16.95
N HIS A 93 -19.62 5.03 17.79
CA HIS A 93 -19.36 3.59 17.85
C HIS A 93 -19.50 2.94 16.46
N PHE A 94 -20.48 3.38 15.65
CA PHE A 94 -20.68 2.85 14.29
C PHE A 94 -19.47 3.09 13.37
N LEU A 95 -18.89 4.30 13.40
CA LEU A 95 -17.71 4.63 12.59
C LEU A 95 -16.46 3.86 13.08
N GLN A 96 -16.33 3.67 14.40
CA GLN A 96 -15.25 2.87 15.00
C GLN A 96 -15.32 1.39 14.62
N TYR A 97 -16.50 0.78 14.66
CA TYR A 97 -16.67 -0.61 14.23
C TYR A 97 -16.33 -0.79 12.75
N LEU A 98 -16.76 0.14 11.91
CA LEU A 98 -16.54 0.04 10.47
C LEU A 98 -15.07 0.26 10.08
N LEU A 99 -14.38 1.19 10.75
CA LEU A 99 -12.96 1.44 10.53
C LEU A 99 -12.07 0.35 11.13
N SER A 100 -12.42 -0.20 12.30
CA SER A 100 -11.70 -1.34 12.87
C SER A 100 -11.87 -2.59 12.01
N LEU A 101 -13.08 -2.88 11.53
CA LEU A 101 -13.35 -3.96 10.58
C LEU A 101 -12.56 -3.78 9.27
N ARG A 102 -12.48 -2.55 8.72
CA ARG A 102 -11.64 -2.25 7.55
C ARG A 102 -10.17 -2.63 7.80
N GLN A 103 -9.60 -2.23 8.93
CA GLN A 103 -8.21 -2.52 9.25
C GLN A 103 -7.97 -4.02 9.50
N LEU A 104 -8.93 -4.74 10.10
CA LEU A 104 -8.88 -6.20 10.25
C LEU A 104 -8.96 -6.94 8.90
N LEU A 105 -9.84 -6.49 7.99
CA LEU A 105 -9.92 -7.04 6.63
C LEU A 105 -8.63 -6.82 5.84
N LEU A 106 -7.98 -5.66 6.03
CA LEU A 106 -6.66 -5.38 5.45
C LEU A 106 -5.56 -6.26 6.06
N ALA A 107 -5.58 -6.49 7.36
CA ALA A 107 -4.66 -7.42 8.03
C ALA A 107 -4.82 -8.84 7.49
N GLY A 108 -6.07 -9.30 7.31
CA GLY A 108 -6.39 -10.60 6.71
C GLY A 108 -5.90 -10.70 5.26
N TYR A 109 -6.17 -9.68 4.45
CA TYR A 109 -5.67 -9.58 3.06
C TYR A 109 -4.15 -9.72 3.01
N ILE A 110 -3.41 -8.96 3.82
CA ILE A 110 -1.94 -8.97 3.81
C ILE A 110 -1.38 -10.28 4.37
N THR A 111 -2.06 -10.89 5.34
CA THR A 111 -1.66 -12.22 5.85
C THR A 111 -1.76 -13.27 4.75
N LEU A 112 -2.86 -13.30 4.00
CA LEU A 112 -3.02 -14.20 2.87
C LEU A 112 -2.04 -13.87 1.73
N ASP A 113 -1.79 -12.58 1.45
CA ASP A 113 -0.79 -12.16 0.45
C ASP A 113 0.62 -12.67 0.85
N ASN A 114 1.00 -12.52 2.13
CA ASN A 114 2.28 -13.00 2.67
C ASN A 114 2.43 -14.53 2.55
N VAL A 115 1.37 -15.30 2.76
CA VAL A 115 1.40 -16.77 2.57
C VAL A 115 1.66 -17.13 1.10
N THR A 116 1.13 -16.35 0.16
CA THR A 116 1.39 -16.54 -1.28
C THR A 116 2.74 -16.00 -1.75
N VAL A 117 3.50 -15.30 -0.90
CA VAL A 117 4.83 -14.77 -1.27
C VAL A 117 5.80 -15.91 -1.58
N LEU A 118 5.76 -17.01 -0.82
CA LEU A 118 6.62 -18.18 -1.03
C LEU A 118 6.41 -18.84 -2.40
N ASP A 119 5.15 -18.95 -2.84
CA ASP A 119 4.81 -19.41 -4.19
C ASP A 119 5.33 -18.43 -5.25
N SER A 120 5.15 -17.14 -5.03
CA SER A 120 5.60 -16.10 -5.98
C SER A 120 7.13 -15.94 -6.09
N LEU A 121 7.88 -16.45 -5.11
CA LEU A 121 9.34 -16.54 -5.14
C LEU A 121 9.83 -17.81 -5.85
N GLY A 122 8.92 -18.72 -6.22
CA GLY A 122 9.25 -19.97 -6.92
C GLY A 122 9.95 -21.01 -6.03
N VAL A 123 9.94 -20.82 -4.71
CA VAL A 123 10.57 -21.74 -3.75
C VAL A 123 9.76 -23.03 -3.63
N TYR A 124 8.43 -22.93 -3.67
CA TYR A 124 7.55 -24.08 -3.70
C TYR A 124 6.25 -23.76 -4.44
N PRO A 125 5.98 -24.35 -5.62
CA PRO A 125 4.76 -24.08 -6.37
C PRO A 125 3.55 -24.73 -5.70
N TRP A 126 2.60 -23.92 -5.24
CA TRP A 126 1.34 -24.38 -4.63
C TRP A 126 0.18 -24.24 -5.62
N LYS A 127 -0.45 -25.38 -5.97
CA LYS A 127 -1.68 -25.38 -6.79
C LYS A 127 -2.81 -24.55 -6.16
N THR A 128 -2.80 -24.38 -4.83
CA THR A 128 -3.81 -23.61 -4.07
C THR A 128 -3.50 -22.12 -3.98
N ALA A 129 -2.30 -21.65 -4.36
CA ALA A 129 -1.89 -20.25 -4.22
C ALA A 129 -2.86 -19.30 -4.95
N ARG A 130 -3.35 -19.70 -6.14
CA ARG A 130 -4.33 -18.92 -6.90
C ARG A 130 -5.68 -18.78 -6.17
N ARG A 131 -6.12 -19.81 -5.44
CA ARG A 131 -7.37 -19.75 -4.65
C ARG A 131 -7.20 -18.79 -3.47
N ILE A 132 -6.08 -18.89 -2.75
CA ILE A 132 -5.75 -18.00 -1.63
C ILE A 132 -5.70 -16.54 -2.10
N GLN A 133 -5.11 -16.28 -3.27
CA GLN A 133 -5.06 -14.93 -3.84
C GLN A 133 -6.46 -14.37 -4.17
N VAL A 134 -7.39 -15.22 -4.61
CA VAL A 134 -8.79 -14.82 -4.85
C VAL A 134 -9.48 -14.48 -3.53
N GLU A 135 -9.32 -15.29 -2.49
CA GLU A 135 -9.87 -14.98 -1.16
C GLU A 135 -9.26 -13.71 -0.56
N ALA A 136 -7.94 -13.51 -0.72
CA ALA A 136 -7.28 -12.26 -0.35
C ALA A 136 -7.92 -11.06 -1.08
N SER A 137 -8.18 -11.20 -2.37
CA SER A 137 -8.83 -10.15 -3.16
C SER A 137 -10.27 -9.86 -2.68
N ARG A 138 -11.01 -10.87 -2.21
CA ARG A 138 -12.34 -10.70 -1.61
C ARG A 138 -12.27 -9.95 -0.28
N LEU A 139 -11.31 -10.26 0.59
CA LEU A 139 -11.08 -9.51 1.83
C LEU A 139 -10.73 -8.05 1.55
N TRP A 140 -9.89 -7.81 0.54
CA TRP A 140 -9.55 -6.46 0.11
C TRP A 140 -10.76 -5.68 -0.41
N LEU A 141 -11.64 -6.32 -1.18
CA LEU A 141 -12.91 -5.72 -1.60
C LEU A 141 -13.80 -5.39 -0.40
N GLY A 142 -13.91 -6.29 0.58
CA GLY A 142 -14.65 -6.03 1.82
C GLY A 142 -14.10 -4.81 2.56
N ALA A 143 -12.78 -4.65 2.63
CA ALA A 143 -12.14 -3.49 3.25
C ALA A 143 -12.48 -2.19 2.51
N ILE A 144 -12.53 -2.21 1.17
CA ILE A 144 -12.95 -1.05 0.37
C ILE A 144 -14.39 -0.69 0.65
N ILE A 145 -15.30 -1.66 0.67
CA ILE A 145 -16.73 -1.42 0.93
C ILE A 145 -16.90 -0.80 2.32
N CYS A 146 -16.23 -1.34 3.35
CA CYS A 146 -16.25 -0.75 4.69
C CYS A 146 -15.70 0.68 4.69
N GLY A 147 -14.60 0.93 4.00
CA GLY A 147 -14.01 2.26 3.86
C GLY A 147 -14.91 3.25 3.12
N LEU A 148 -15.66 2.81 2.11
CA LEU A 148 -16.62 3.63 1.38
C LEU A 148 -17.82 3.99 2.27
N VAL A 149 -18.41 3.01 2.96
CA VAL A 149 -19.52 3.23 3.88
C VAL A 149 -19.10 4.16 5.02
N ALA A 150 -17.87 4.03 5.54
CA ALA A 150 -17.34 4.90 6.59
C ALA A 150 -17.21 6.36 6.12
N GLN A 151 -16.70 6.56 4.90
CA GLN A 151 -16.60 7.89 4.30
C GLN A 151 -17.98 8.50 4.03
N LEU A 152 -18.91 7.72 3.46
CA LEU A 152 -20.28 8.18 3.21
C LEU A 152 -21.01 8.58 4.50
N TYR A 153 -20.88 7.75 5.55
CA TYR A 153 -21.44 8.05 6.86
C TYR A 153 -20.83 9.32 7.48
N PHE A 154 -19.51 9.48 7.36
CA PHE A 154 -18.83 10.69 7.81
C PHE A 154 -19.33 11.94 7.07
N PHE A 155 -19.45 11.90 5.74
CA PHE A 155 -20.00 13.02 4.95
C PHE A 155 -21.47 13.31 5.30
N TYR A 156 -22.28 12.27 5.52
CA TYR A 156 -23.66 12.43 5.96
C TYR A 156 -23.74 13.15 7.30
N ASN A 157 -22.93 12.73 8.29
CA ASN A 157 -22.88 13.36 9.60
C ASN A 157 -22.36 14.79 9.55
N LEU A 158 -21.39 15.09 8.69
CA LEU A 158 -20.88 16.44 8.50
C LEU A 158 -21.97 17.41 7.98
N LYS A 159 -22.89 16.90 7.15
CA LYS A 159 -24.01 17.69 6.61
C LYS A 159 -25.13 17.93 7.63
N HIS A 160 -25.40 16.98 8.53
CA HIS A 160 -26.54 17.02 9.46
C HIS A 160 -26.19 17.51 10.87
N LEU A 161 -24.92 17.44 11.28
CA LEU A 161 -24.44 17.87 12.59
C LEU A 161 -23.35 18.94 12.43
N PRO A 162 -23.70 20.25 12.43
CA PRO A 162 -22.71 21.34 12.40
C PRO A 162 -21.89 21.46 13.70
N ASP A 163 -22.05 20.53 14.64
CA ASP A 163 -21.35 20.52 15.92
C ASP A 163 -19.85 20.23 15.70
N THR A 164 -19.08 21.32 15.64
CA THR A 164 -17.66 21.37 15.25
C THR A 164 -16.78 20.40 16.05
N LYS A 165 -17.13 20.13 17.32
CA LYS A 165 -16.37 19.22 18.19
C LYS A 165 -16.55 17.75 17.81
N LYS A 166 -17.78 17.34 17.44
CA LYS A 166 -18.07 15.95 17.05
C LYS A 166 -17.51 15.65 15.66
N ALA A 167 -17.62 16.60 14.72
CA ALA A 167 -17.02 16.50 13.39
C ALA A 167 -15.48 16.43 13.43
N SER A 168 -14.83 17.27 14.25
CA SER A 168 -13.37 17.26 14.43
C SER A 168 -12.85 15.92 14.98
N LYS A 169 -13.57 15.31 15.94
CA LYS A 169 -13.21 13.99 16.48
C LYS A 169 -13.35 12.88 15.45
N SER A 170 -14.46 12.84 14.71
CA SER A 170 -14.68 11.84 13.66
C SER A 170 -13.63 11.95 12.54
N ALA A 171 -13.19 13.17 12.20
CA ALA A 171 -12.10 13.38 11.25
C ALA A 171 -10.77 12.79 11.77
N LYS A 172 -10.48 12.94 13.07
CA LYS A 172 -9.26 12.41 13.69
C LYS A 172 -9.17 10.88 13.63
N ILE A 173 -10.30 10.19 13.66
CA ILE A 173 -10.38 8.71 13.55
C ILE A 173 -10.19 8.25 12.11
N LEU A 174 -10.66 9.04 11.13
CA LEU A 174 -10.52 8.73 9.71
C LEU A 174 -9.06 8.83 9.22
N HIS A 175 -8.24 9.65 9.90
CA HIS A 175 -6.82 9.82 9.61
C HIS A 175 -5.89 8.79 10.30
N LEU A 176 -6.43 7.84 11.07
CA LEU A 176 -5.69 6.75 11.73
C LEU A 176 -5.85 5.41 10.97
#